data_AF-A0A966F9W3-F1
#
_entry.id   AF-A0A966F9W3-F1
#
_cell.length_a   1.000
_cell.length_b   1.000
_cell.length_c   1.000
_cell.angle_alpha   90.00
_cell.angle_beta   90.00
_cell.angle_gamma   90.00
#
_symmetry.space_group_name_H-M   'P 1'
#
loop_
_entity.id
_entity.type
_entity.pdbx_description
1 polymer ?
#
loop_
_entity_poly.entity_id
_entity_poly.type
_entity_poly.pdbx_seq_one_letter_code
_entity_poly.pdbx_strand_id
1 'polypeptide(L)' 'MKKFDNAGLHTQMTDLRQREEESLMQSLAVQYGYEYINLRGYTINPEALIKIPEAKSRSGQVVAFELNRHTLSVAI' A
#
# COMPACT_ATOMS: atom_id res chain seq x y z
N MET A 1 -9.80 -22.57 35.39
CA MET A 1 -9.89 -21.33 34.59
C MET A 1 -9.33 -21.63 33.20
N LYS A 2 -10.19 -21.77 32.17
CA LYS A 2 -9.76 -22.05 30.79
C LYS A 2 -8.90 -20.88 30.30
N LYS A 3 -7.63 -21.12 29.98
CA LYS A 3 -6.81 -20.15 29.25
C LYS A 3 -7.37 -20.12 27.83
N PHE A 4 -8.15 -19.09 27.52
CA PHE A 4 -8.55 -18.79 26.15
C PHE A 4 -7.27 -18.43 25.39
N ASP A 5 -6.98 -19.15 24.31
CA ASP A 5 -5.86 -18.88 23.40
C ASP A 5 -6.06 -17.52 22.72
N ASN A 6 -5.71 -16.44 23.42
CA ASN A 6 -5.86 -15.07 22.95
C ASN A 6 -4.96 -14.75 21.73
N ALA A 7 -3.89 -15.50 21.53
CA ALA A 7 -2.94 -15.26 20.44
C ALA A 7 -3.56 -15.52 19.05
N GLY A 8 -4.29 -16.63 18.88
CA GLY A 8 -4.92 -16.97 17.60
C GLY A 8 -6.07 -16.02 17.24
N LEU A 9 -6.85 -15.60 18.24
CA LEU A 9 -7.97 -14.66 18.06
C LEU A 9 -7.47 -13.27 17.64
N HIS A 10 -6.36 -12.80 18.21
CA HIS A 10 -5.80 -11.49 17.88
C HIS A 10 -5.27 -11.42 16.44
N THR A 11 -4.61 -12.48 15.96
CA THR A 11 -4.14 -12.56 14.57
C THR A 11 -5.32 -12.54 13.59
N GLN A 12 -6.37 -13.33 13.86
CA GLN A 12 -7.56 -13.36 13.01
C GLN A 12 -8.26 -11.99 12.95
N MET A 13 -8.34 -11.27 14.07
CA MET A 13 -8.90 -9.91 14.09
C MET A 13 -8.06 -8.91 13.29
N THR A 14 -6.73 -9.03 13.36
CA THR A 14 -5.82 -8.13 12.62
C THR A 14 -5.94 -8.36 11.11
N ASP A 15 -5.98 -9.62 10.69
CA ASP A 15 -6.16 -9.99 9.29
C ASP A 15 -7.50 -9.52 8.74
N LEU A 16 -8.57 -9.64 9.55
CA LEU A 16 -9.90 -9.19 9.16
C LEU A 16 -9.93 -7.67 8.96
N ARG A 17 -9.35 -6.91 9.90
CA ARG A 17 -9.23 -5.46 9.79
C ARG A 17 -8.42 -5.04 8.56
N GLN A 18 -7.31 -5.71 8.28
CA GLN A 18 -6.49 -5.38 7.12
C GLN A 18 -7.26 -5.59 5.80
N ARG A 19 -8.06 -6.66 5.71
CA ARG A 19 -8.92 -6.92 4.54
C ARG A 19 -9.99 -5.85 4.35
N GLU A 20 -10.59 -5.38 5.45
CA GLU A 20 -11.58 -4.30 5.41
C GLU A 20 -10.93 -2.98 4.94
N GLU A 21 -9.75 -2.65 5.45
CA GLU A 21 -8.98 -1.48 5.04
C GLU A 21 -8.61 -1.56 3.55
N GLU A 22 -8.15 -2.71 3.05
CA GLU A 22 -7.86 -2.92 1.63
C GLU A 22 -9.10 -2.81 0.75
N SER A 23 -10.24 -3.36 1.18
CA SER A 23 -11.50 -3.26 0.43
C SER A 23 -12.01 -1.82 0.35
N LEU A 24 -11.88 -1.05 1.44
CA LEU A 24 -12.20 0.37 1.46
C LEU A 24 -11.31 1.13 0.48
N MET A 25 -9.99 0.92 0.51
CA MET A 25 -9.05 1.60 -0.39
C MET A 25 -9.35 1.29 -1.86
N GLN A 26 -9.67 0.04 -2.20
CA GLN A 26 -10.08 -0.34 -3.55
C GLN A 26 -11.32 0.43 -4.02
N SER A 27 -12.34 0.54 -3.16
CA SER A 27 -13.56 1.28 -3.50
C SER A 27 -13.31 2.78 -3.70
N LEU A 28 -12.47 3.39 -2.84
CA LEU A 28 -12.13 4.80 -2.93
C LEU A 28 -11.29 5.10 -4.17
N ALA A 29 -10.33 4.24 -4.50
CA ALA A 29 -9.51 4.40 -5.70
C ALA A 29 -10.39 4.52 -6.96
N VAL A 30 -11.34 3.59 -7.12
CA VAL A 30 -12.32 3.64 -8.23
C VAL A 30 -13.14 4.93 -8.20
N GLN A 31 -13.62 5.36 -7.02
CA GLN A 31 -14.41 6.58 -6.88
C GLN A 31 -13.63 7.85 -7.29
N TYR A 32 -12.33 7.90 -7.00
CA TYR A 32 -11.46 9.02 -7.36
C TYR A 32 -10.83 8.87 -8.75
N GLY A 33 -11.11 7.80 -9.49
CA GLY A 33 -10.55 7.54 -10.81
C GLY A 33 -9.09 7.11 -10.80
N TYR A 34 -8.61 6.58 -9.67
CA TYR A 34 -7.28 6.00 -9.52
C TYR A 34 -7.33 4.48 -9.62
N GLU A 35 -6.21 3.89 -10.05
CA GLU A 35 -6.01 2.44 -9.98
C GLU A 35 -5.48 2.05 -8.61
N TYR A 36 -6.08 1.03 -8.01
CA TYR A 36 -5.54 0.44 -6.78
C TYR A 36 -4.40 -0.53 -7.12
N ILE A 37 -3.26 -0.37 -6.45
CA ILE A 37 -2.10 -1.25 -6.59
C ILE A 37 -1.57 -1.67 -5.23
N ASN A 38 -1.25 -2.96 -5.08
CA ASN A 38 -0.59 -3.48 -3.88
C ASN A 38 0.92 -3.62 -4.11
N LEU A 39 1.70 -2.71 -3.51
CA LEU A 39 3.15 -2.69 -3.68
C LEU A 39 3.89 -3.85 -3.00
N ARG A 40 3.28 -4.59 -2.05
CA ARG A 40 3.96 -5.68 -1.33
C ARG A 40 4.33 -6.86 -2.24
N GLY A 41 3.65 -7.03 -3.37
CA GLY A 41 3.94 -8.07 -4.37
C GLY A 41 4.40 -7.49 -5.71
N TYR A 42 4.63 -6.19 -5.78
CA TYR A 42 4.96 -5.51 -7.03
C TYR A 42 6.46 -5.32 -7.18
N THR A 43 7.01 -5.63 -8.35
CA THR A 43 8.42 -5.40 -8.66
C THR A 43 8.67 -3.91 -8.86
N ILE A 44 9.37 -3.28 -7.91
CA ILE A 44 9.66 -1.85 -7.95
C ILE A 44 10.88 -1.59 -8.85
N ASN A 45 10.79 -0.62 -9.75
CA ASN A 45 11.94 -0.14 -10.53
C ASN A 45 12.83 0.77 -9.65
N PRO A 46 14.09 0.40 -9.36
CA PRO A 46 14.98 1.23 -8.55
C PRO A 46 15.27 2.61 -9.15
N GLU A 47 15.26 2.73 -10.48
CA GLU A 47 15.46 4.02 -11.16
C GLU A 47 14.27 4.98 -10.95
N ALA A 48 13.08 4.45 -10.67
CA ALA A 48 11.90 5.24 -10.34
C ALA A 48 12.01 5.82 -8.93
N LEU A 49 12.48 5.02 -7.96
CA LEU A 49 12.63 5.43 -6.55
C LEU A 49 13.49 6.69 -6.39
N ILE A 50 14.57 6.79 -7.16
CA ILE A 50 15.50 7.93 -7.08
C ILE A 50 14.96 9.20 -7.74
N LYS A 51 13.81 9.16 -8.43
CA LYS A 51 13.22 10.35 -9.07
C LYS A 51 12.60 11.32 -8.06
N ILE A 52 12.17 10.84 -6.90
CA ILE A 52 11.62 11.66 -5.83
C ILE A 52 12.56 11.59 -4.62
N PRO A 53 13.14 12.72 -4.18
CA PRO A 53 13.97 12.75 -2.97
C PRO A 53 13.18 12.26 -1.74
N GLU A 54 13.83 11.46 -0.89
CA GLU A 54 13.21 10.84 0.28
C GLU A 54 12.43 11.83 1.15
N ALA A 55 13.01 13.01 1.42
CA ALA A 55 12.35 14.04 2.22
C ALA A 55 10.99 14.47 1.64
N LYS A 56 10.90 14.59 0.30
CA LYS A 56 9.66 14.93 -0.40
C LYS A 56 8.69 13.75 -0.42
N SER A 57 9.19 12.54 -0.64
CA SER A 57 8.38 11.31 -0.60
C SER A 57 7.71 11.14 0.76
N ARG A 58 8.45 11.34 1.85
CA ARG A 58 7.92 11.25 3.23
C ARG A 58 6.90 12.35 3.52
N SER A 59 7.18 13.60 3.13
CA SER A 59 6.24 14.71 3.39
C SER A 59 4.95 14.60 2.58
N GLY A 60 5.03 14.08 1.35
CA GLY A 60 3.90 13.94 0.45
C GLY A 60 3.19 12.59 0.50
N GLN A 61 3.67 11.66 1.34
CA GLN A 61 3.22 10.27 1.39
C GLN A 61 3.12 9.61 0.00
N VAL A 62 4.11 9.87 -0.85
CA VAL A 62 4.13 9.43 -2.24
C VAL A 62 5.40 8.64 -2.53
N VAL A 63 5.29 7.58 -3.35
CA VAL A 63 6.43 6.81 -3.81
C VAL A 63 6.35 6.57 -5.31
N ALA A 64 7.46 6.83 -6.01
CA ALA A 64 7.62 6.45 -7.41
C ALA A 64 8.03 4.98 -7.48
N PHE A 65 7.26 4.16 -8.21
CA PHE A 65 7.48 2.71 -8.24
C PHE A 65 7.79 2.16 -9.63
N GLU A 66 7.47 2.88 -10.69
CA GLU A 66 7.72 2.46 -12.08
C GLU A 66 8.12 3.67 -12.95
N LEU A 67 9.01 3.42 -13.90
CA LEU A 67 9.45 4.42 -14.88
C LEU A 67 9.44 3.79 -16.27
N ASN A 68 8.53 4.25 -17.12
CA ASN A 68 8.36 3.82 -18.49
C ASN A 68 8.70 4.96 -19.45
N ARG A 69 9.96 5.02 -19.90
CA ARG A 69 10.51 6.09 -20.75
C ARG A 69 10.33 7.48 -20.12
N HIS A 70 9.22 8.15 -20.42
CA HIS A 70 8.88 9.50 -19.94
C HIS A 70 7.69 9.51 -18.98
N THR A 71 7.13 8.34 -18.65
CA THR A 71 6.01 8.19 -17.73
C THR A 71 6.52 7.66 -16.40
N LEU A 72 6.26 8.39 -15.30
CA LEU A 72 6.58 7.98 -13.94
C LEU A 72 5.29 7.59 -13.23
N SER A 73 5.17 6.34 -12.79
CA SER A 73 4.04 5.88 -11.98
C SER A 73 4.33 6.12 -10.50
N VAL A 74 3.36 6.71 -9.82
CA VAL A 74 3.45 7.04 -8.39
C VAL A 74 2.27 6.44 -7.63
N ALA A 75 2.53 6.00 -6.40
CA ALA A 75 1.52 5.53 -5.46
C ALA A 75 1.44 6.50 -4.28
N ILE A 76 0.21 6.71 -3.79
CA ILE A 76 -0.16 7.60 -2.68
C ILE A 76 -1.02 6.85 -1.67
#